data_AF-A0AAF0EPG6-F1
#
_entry.id   AF-A0AAF0EPG6-F1
#
_cell.length_a   1.000
_cell.length_b   1.000
_cell.length_c   1.000
_cell.angle_alpha   90.00
_cell.angle_beta   90.00
_cell.angle_gamma   90.00
#
_symmetry.space_group_name_H-M   'P 1'
#
loop_
_entity.id
_entity.type
_entity.pdbx_description
1 polymer ?
#
loop_
_entity_poly.entity_id
_entity_poly.type
_entity_poly.pdbx_seq_one_letter_code
_entity_poly.pdbx_strand_id
1 'polypeptide(L)'
;MNDLVGVCFALFTLWVIARIIGGASSEVQSLGRNSEQMQQMVGVVKSMFPHVPEASIRYDLMVSGSAEVTCDKILQQGYLPPPPDGFPGTEEASAAPAEESSQTISTAEALEPAPPSNLISRYHLEERLTDSNPESHASSIKSVWHDNADDRQKSLQERKAQMILQARRYVT
;
A
#
# COMPACT_ATOMS: atom_id res chain seq x y z
N MET A 1 61.05 30.41 0.80
CA MET A 1 60.11 29.48 0.13
C MET A 1 59.47 28.45 1.07
N ASN A 2 60.04 28.18 2.25
CA ASN A 2 59.54 27.11 3.14
C ASN A 2 58.30 27.51 3.95
N ASP A 3 58.09 28.81 4.17
CA ASP A 3 56.96 29.35 4.95
C ASP A 3 55.61 29.15 4.22
N LEU A 4 55.59 29.41 2.91
CA LEU A 4 54.41 29.23 2.05
C LEU A 4 53.93 27.77 2.05
N VAL A 5 54.87 26.81 2.03
CA VAL A 5 54.55 25.37 2.08
C VAL A 5 53.96 25.00 3.44
N GLY A 6 54.46 25.59 4.54
CA GLY A 6 53.93 25.40 5.88
C GLY A 6 52.50 25.92 6.03
N VAL A 7 52.20 27.11 5.49
CA VAL A 7 50.86 27.70 5.51
C VAL A 7 49.85 26.85 4.71
N CYS A 8 50.24 26.34 3.54
CA CYS A 8 49.39 25.43 2.77
C CYS A 8 49.06 24.13 3.53
N PHE A 9 50.04 23.55 4.22
CA PHE A 9 49.82 22.37 5.05
C PHE A 9 48.90 22.66 6.24
N ALA A 10 49.07 23.80 6.91
CA ALA A 10 48.22 24.20 8.04
C ALA A 10 46.76 24.45 7.61
N LEU A 11 46.54 25.05 6.44
CA LEU A 11 45.18 25.23 5.91
C LEU A 11 44.54 23.91 5.49
N PHE A 12 45.31 22.98 4.93
CA PHE A 12 44.82 21.66 4.57
C PHE A 12 44.43 20.84 5.80
N THR A 13 45.27 20.82 6.85
CA THR A 13 44.93 20.10 8.09
C THR A 13 43.74 20.73 8.80
N LEU A 14 43.65 22.07 8.83
CA LEU A 14 42.50 22.78 9.37
C LEU A 14 41.22 22.49 8.57
N TRP A 15 41.30 22.41 7.24
CA TRP A 15 40.17 22.02 6.40
C TRP A 15 39.76 20.56 6.64
N VAL A 16 40.72 19.64 6.77
CA VAL A 16 40.44 18.21 7.06
C VAL A 16 39.82 18.05 8.45
N ILE A 17 40.30 18.78 9.46
CA ILE A 17 39.71 18.77 10.81
C ILE A 17 38.31 19.39 10.79
N ALA A 18 38.11 20.49 10.07
CA ALA A 18 36.79 21.10 9.87
C ALA A 18 35.83 20.18 9.08
N ARG A 19 36.36 19.38 8.14
CA ARG A 19 35.60 18.37 7.38
C ARG A 19 35.16 17.20 8.25
N ILE A 20 36.00 16.79 9.21
CA ILE A 20 35.73 15.69 10.14
C ILE A 20 34.77 16.13 11.26
N ILE A 21 34.95 17.34 11.80
CA ILE A 21 34.11 17.89 12.88
C ILE A 21 32.79 18.47 12.33
N GLY A 22 32.79 19.00 11.11
CA GLY A 22 31.59 19.53 10.43
C GLY A 22 30.56 18.47 10.02
N GLY A 23 30.82 17.18 10.28
CA GLY A 23 29.82 16.11 10.20
C GLY A 23 28.92 15.98 11.44
N ALA A 24 29.30 16.62 12.56
CA ALA A 24 28.63 16.50 13.85
C ALA A 24 27.52 17.53 14.10
N SER A 25 27.26 18.46 13.19
CA SER A 25 26.18 19.47 13.29
C SER A 25 24.78 18.92 12.94
N SER A 26 24.60 17.60 12.92
CA SER A 26 23.38 16.90 12.46
C SER A 26 22.38 16.54 13.57
N GLU A 27 22.58 16.99 14.81
CA GLU A 27 21.73 16.60 15.94
C GLU A 27 20.34 17.26 15.90
N VAL A 28 20.23 18.51 15.41
CA VAL A 28 18.97 19.29 15.37
C VAL A 28 18.06 18.90 14.18
N GLN A 29 18.61 18.28 13.13
CA GLN A 29 17.84 17.82 11.96
C GLN A 29 17.18 16.45 12.13
N SER A 30 17.53 15.70 13.18
CA SER A 30 17.01 14.35 13.40
C SER A 30 15.50 14.35 13.72
N LEU A 31 15.03 15.26 14.58
CA LEU A 31 13.61 15.30 15.00
C LEU A 31 12.64 15.57 13.82
N GLY A 32 13.00 16.45 12.89
CA GLY A 32 12.16 16.77 11.73
C GLY A 32 12.04 15.59 10.76
N ARG A 33 13.17 14.93 10.46
CA ARG A 33 13.21 13.76 9.57
C ARG A 33 12.37 12.59 10.07
N ASN A 34 12.36 12.37 11.38
CA ASN A 34 11.55 11.32 11.99
C ASN A 34 10.04 11.60 11.82
N SER A 35 9.62 12.87 11.91
CA SER A 35 8.22 13.24 11.71
C SER A 35 7.77 13.13 10.25
N GLU A 36 8.63 13.49 9.29
CA GLU A 36 8.37 13.32 7.86
C GLU A 36 8.28 11.84 7.48
N GLN A 37 9.22 11.02 7.97
CA GLN A 37 9.19 9.58 7.79
C GLN A 37 7.92 8.95 8.38
N MET A 38 7.51 9.39 9.58
CA MET A 38 6.27 8.94 10.19
C MET A 38 5.06 9.28 9.31
N GLN A 39 4.98 10.49 8.77
CA GLN A 39 3.90 10.88 7.86
C GLN A 39 3.88 10.04 6.58
N GLN A 40 5.05 9.71 6.03
CA GLN A 40 5.15 8.80 4.88
C GLN A 40 4.62 7.41 5.22
N MET A 41 5.01 6.86 6.37
CA MET A 41 4.55 5.55 6.84
C MET A 41 3.03 5.52 7.05
N VAL A 42 2.48 6.57 7.67
CA VAL A 42 1.03 6.74 7.86
C VAL A 42 0.31 6.74 6.50
N GLY A 43 0.82 7.50 5.52
CA GLY A 43 0.24 7.56 4.18
C GLY A 43 0.23 6.20 3.47
N VAL A 44 1.31 5.42 3.61
CA VAL A 44 1.38 4.06 3.06
C VAL A 44 0.30 3.17 3.68
N VAL A 45 0.19 3.13 5.01
CA VAL A 45 -0.81 2.31 5.71
C VAL A 45 -2.24 2.77 5.37
N LYS A 46 -2.49 4.08 5.32
CA LYS A 46 -3.81 4.64 4.99
C LYS A 46 -4.24 4.33 3.55
N SER A 47 -3.29 4.23 2.61
CA SER A 47 -3.58 3.83 1.23
C SER A 47 -4.05 2.37 1.11
N MET A 48 -3.53 1.49 1.98
CA MET A 48 -3.92 0.07 2.03
C MET A 48 -5.22 -0.13 2.82
N PHE A 49 -5.40 0.65 3.88
CA PHE A 49 -6.51 0.54 4.82
C PHE A 49 -7.26 1.86 4.98
N PRO A 50 -8.05 2.29 3.97
CA PRO A 50 -8.76 3.57 4.02
C PRO A 50 -9.80 3.63 5.15
N HIS A 51 -10.32 2.48 5.58
CA HIS A 51 -11.29 2.35 6.67
C HIS A 51 -10.70 2.61 8.06
N VAL A 52 -9.37 2.51 8.22
CA VAL A 52 -8.72 2.69 9.51
C VAL A 52 -8.43 4.19 9.74
N PRO A 53 -8.75 4.75 10.92
CA PRO A 53 -8.52 6.16 11.20
C PRO A 53 -7.03 6.49 11.31
N GLU A 54 -6.64 7.67 10.81
CA GLU A 54 -5.24 8.09 10.77
C GLU A 54 -4.63 8.23 12.17
N ALA A 55 -5.42 8.69 13.15
CA ALA A 55 -4.98 8.84 14.53
C ALA A 55 -4.55 7.50 15.17
N SER A 56 -5.28 6.41 14.91
CA SER A 56 -4.92 5.07 15.40
C SER A 56 -3.68 4.52 14.69
N ILE A 57 -3.54 4.79 13.38
CA ILE A 57 -2.35 4.41 12.61
C ILE A 57 -1.11 5.12 13.16
N ARG A 58 -1.21 6.43 13.42
CA ARG A 58 -0.12 7.22 14.01
C ARG A 58 0.26 6.72 15.39
N TYR A 59 -0.72 6.42 16.23
CA TYR A 59 -0.47 5.88 17.55
C TYR A 59 0.21 4.52 17.50
N ASP A 60 -0.29 3.60 16.69
CA ASP A 60 0.31 2.27 16.54
C ASP A 60 1.73 2.37 15.95
N LEU A 61 1.96 3.24 14.96
CA LEU A 61 3.29 3.50 14.40
C LEU A 61 4.28 4.08 15.41
N MET A 62 3.85 4.90 16.37
CA MET A 62 4.71 5.39 17.44
C MET A 62 5.14 4.25 18.39
N VAL A 63 4.27 3.26 18.61
CA VAL A 63 4.54 2.11 19.49
C VAL A 63 5.33 1.02 18.77
N SER A 64 4.93 0.72 17.54
CA SER A 64 5.47 -0.32 16.67
C SER A 64 6.80 0.09 16.02
N GLY A 65 6.92 1.35 15.60
CA GLY A 65 8.08 1.89 14.89
C GLY A 65 8.20 1.44 13.42
N SER A 66 7.29 0.57 12.93
CA SER A 66 7.32 0.01 11.58
C SER A 66 5.92 -0.07 10.98
N ALA A 67 5.81 0.30 9.70
CA ALA A 67 4.55 0.24 8.96
C ALA A 67 4.15 -1.20 8.67
N GLU A 68 5.13 -2.08 8.45
CA GLU A 68 4.93 -3.50 8.19
C GLU A 68 4.26 -4.20 9.38
N VAL A 69 4.77 -3.95 10.59
CA VAL A 69 4.21 -4.51 11.83
C VAL A 69 2.79 -3.97 12.08
N THR A 70 2.54 -2.69 11.80
CA THR A 70 1.20 -2.11 11.89
C THR A 70 0.23 -2.73 10.85
N CYS A 71 0.68 -2.92 9.62
CA CYS A 71 -0.08 -3.63 8.58
C CYS A 71 -0.44 -5.06 9.00
N ASP A 72 0.54 -5.83 9.49
CA ASP A 72 0.32 -7.20 9.94
C ASP A 72 -0.69 -7.26 11.10
N LYS A 73 -0.64 -6.29 12.02
CA LYS A 73 -1.59 -6.19 13.12
C LYS A 73 -3.01 -5.88 12.63
N ILE A 74 -3.15 -4.98 11.66
CA ILE A 74 -4.43 -4.70 11.00
C ILE A 74 -4.97 -5.96 10.30
N LEU A 75 -4.11 -6.72 9.61
CA LEU A 75 -4.52 -7.95 8.93
C LEU A 75 -4.94 -9.06 9.90
N GLN A 76 -4.28 -9.17 11.05
CA GLN A 76 -4.59 -10.19 12.07
C GLN A 76 -5.84 -9.84 12.88
N GLN A 77 -5.99 -8.58 13.29
CA GLN A 77 -7.02 -8.14 14.24
C GLN A 77 -8.21 -7.49 13.55
N GLY A 78 -8.04 -6.98 12.32
CA GLY A 78 -9.06 -6.23 11.57
C GLY A 78 -9.23 -4.78 12.04
N TYR A 79 -8.62 -4.38 13.15
CA TYR A 79 -8.70 -3.03 13.71
C TYR A 79 -7.41 -2.66 14.46
N LEU A 80 -7.21 -1.36 14.72
CA LEU A 80 -6.13 -0.85 15.56
C LEU A 80 -6.66 -0.39 16.92
N PRO A 81 -5.85 -0.47 17.99
CA PRO A 81 -6.23 0.06 19.29
C PRO A 81 -6.51 1.57 19.19
N PRO A 82 -7.60 2.06 19.80
CA PRO A 82 -7.89 3.49 19.80
C PRO A 82 -6.79 4.24 20.56
N PRO A 83 -6.37 5.43 20.06
CA PRO A 83 -5.40 6.25 20.77
C PRO A 83 -5.98 6.74 22.10
N PRO A 84 -5.14 6.99 23.12
CA PRO A 84 -5.58 7.55 24.40
C PRO A 84 -6.24 8.93 24.24
N ASP A 85 -7.21 9.23 25.10
CA ASP A 85 -7.94 10.50 25.12
C ASP A 85 -6.96 11.69 25.26
N GLY A 86 -6.98 12.59 24.27
CA GLY A 86 -6.08 13.75 24.19
C GLY A 86 -4.97 13.67 23.15
N PHE A 87 -4.88 12.59 22.36
CA PHE A 87 -3.97 12.54 21.21
C PHE A 87 -4.42 13.51 20.09
N PRO A 88 -3.51 14.29 19.46
CA PRO A 88 -3.90 15.17 18.36
C PRO A 88 -4.40 14.34 17.17
N GLY A 89 -5.67 14.54 16.78
CA GLY A 89 -6.33 13.84 15.66
C GLY A 89 -7.49 12.91 16.05
N THR A 90 -7.87 12.84 17.32
CA THR A 90 -8.99 11.98 17.79
C THR A 90 -10.38 12.46 17.33
N GLU A 91 -10.50 13.61 16.66
CA GLU A 91 -11.78 14.13 16.15
C GLU A 91 -12.42 13.23 15.07
N GLU A 92 -11.65 12.32 14.45
CA GLU A 92 -12.16 11.36 13.47
C GLU A 92 -12.53 9.99 14.08
N ALA A 93 -12.31 9.79 15.40
CA ALA A 93 -12.49 8.50 16.08
C ALA A 93 -13.88 8.28 16.71
N SER A 94 -14.79 9.26 16.64
CA SER A 94 -16.17 9.08 17.11
C SER A 94 -17.08 8.45 16.03
N ALA A 95 -16.67 7.28 15.53
CA ALA A 95 -17.53 6.44 14.70
C ALA A 95 -17.21 4.96 14.94
N ALA A 96 -17.65 4.44 16.08
CA ALA A 96 -17.79 3.00 16.31
C ALA A 96 -18.94 2.76 17.32
N PRO A 97 -19.50 1.55 17.40
CA PRO A 97 -20.26 0.84 16.38
C PRO A 97 -21.69 0.55 16.89
N ALA A 98 -22.72 0.79 16.08
CA ALA A 98 -24.10 0.44 16.45
C ALA A 98 -24.66 -0.57 15.46
N GLU A 99 -25.27 -1.60 16.03
CA GLU A 99 -25.97 -2.70 15.41
C GLU A 99 -27.04 -2.24 14.40
N GLU A 100 -27.31 -3.14 13.45
CA GLU A 100 -28.48 -3.24 12.58
C GLU A 100 -29.54 -2.13 12.69
N SER A 101 -29.58 -1.26 11.67
CA SER A 101 -30.86 -0.78 11.15
C SER A 101 -30.71 -0.39 9.69
N SER A 102 -31.50 -1.08 8.87
CA SER A 102 -31.84 -0.65 7.52
C SER A 102 -32.37 0.77 7.56
N GLN A 103 -31.76 1.68 6.78
CA GLN A 103 -32.50 2.66 5.97
C GLN A 103 -31.58 3.51 5.07
N THR A 104 -31.78 3.28 3.77
CA THR A 104 -31.97 4.29 2.71
C THR A 104 -30.96 5.44 2.61
N ILE A 105 -30.03 5.28 1.67
CA ILE A 105 -29.33 6.39 1.03
C ILE A 105 -30.16 6.82 -0.19
N SER A 106 -30.79 7.99 -0.10
CA SER A 106 -31.36 8.68 -1.26
C SER A 106 -30.36 9.71 -1.80
N THR A 107 -29.91 9.43 -3.02
CA THR A 107 -29.84 10.33 -4.17
C THR A 107 -28.81 11.47 -4.20
N ALA A 108 -27.72 11.22 -4.92
CA ALA A 108 -27.22 11.97 -6.10
C ALA A 108 -25.98 11.20 -6.60
N GLU A 109 -25.81 10.70 -7.81
CA GLU A 109 -26.26 11.12 -9.13
C GLU A 109 -26.30 9.85 -10.03
N ALA A 110 -27.32 9.78 -10.89
CA ALA A 110 -27.62 8.61 -11.70
C ALA A 110 -26.64 8.42 -12.86
N LEU A 111 -26.01 7.26 -12.91
CA LEU A 111 -25.74 6.56 -14.17
C LEU A 111 -26.17 5.11 -13.96
N GLU A 112 -27.07 4.65 -14.83
CA GLU A 112 -27.95 3.49 -14.66
C GLU A 112 -27.25 2.20 -14.16
N PRO A 113 -27.93 1.38 -13.33
CA PRO A 113 -27.49 0.01 -13.08
C PRO A 113 -27.69 -0.78 -14.38
N ALA A 114 -26.64 -0.86 -15.19
CA ALA A 114 -26.57 -1.88 -16.22
C ALA A 114 -26.85 -3.25 -15.54
N PRO A 115 -27.62 -4.14 -16.20
CA PRO A 115 -27.94 -5.47 -15.65
C PRO A 115 -26.66 -6.18 -15.22
N PRO A 116 -26.72 -7.18 -14.31
CA PRO A 116 -25.51 -7.88 -13.84
C PRO A 116 -24.72 -8.37 -15.06
N SER A 117 -23.67 -7.63 -15.40
CA SER A 117 -22.91 -7.91 -16.61
C SER A 117 -22.16 -9.19 -16.32
N ASN A 118 -22.61 -10.30 -16.89
CA ASN A 118 -21.94 -11.59 -16.76
C ASN A 118 -20.44 -11.38 -17.00
N LEU A 119 -19.60 -11.95 -16.12
CA LEU A 119 -18.15 -11.81 -16.24
C LEU A 119 -17.64 -12.25 -17.63
N ILE A 120 -18.33 -13.21 -18.24
CA ILE A 120 -18.09 -13.66 -19.62
C ILE A 120 -18.23 -12.50 -20.60
N SER A 121 -19.32 -11.74 -20.55
CA SER A 121 -19.59 -10.62 -21.45
C SER A 121 -18.66 -9.43 -21.17
N ARG A 122 -18.31 -9.18 -19.91
CA ARG A 122 -17.36 -8.11 -19.53
C ARG A 122 -15.93 -8.36 -20.07
N TYR A 123 -15.51 -9.62 -20.12
CA TYR A 123 -14.19 -10.00 -20.60
C TYR A 123 -14.22 -10.56 -22.04
N HIS A 124 -15.33 -10.40 -22.76
CA HIS A 124 -15.51 -10.88 -24.13
C HIS A 124 -15.13 -12.37 -24.31
N LEU A 125 -15.50 -13.23 -23.36
CA LEU A 125 -15.15 -14.66 -23.33
C LEU A 125 -16.19 -15.56 -24.04
N GLU A 126 -17.18 -14.97 -24.70
CA GLU A 126 -18.29 -15.67 -25.36
C GLU A 126 -17.78 -16.63 -26.46
N GLU A 127 -16.85 -16.18 -27.31
CA GLU A 127 -16.27 -17.01 -28.39
C GLU A 127 -15.52 -18.24 -27.86
N ARG A 128 -14.80 -18.07 -26.75
CA ARG A 128 -14.06 -19.16 -26.10
C ARG A 128 -14.97 -20.22 -25.47
N LEU A 129 -16.23 -19.89 -25.18
CA LEU A 129 -17.22 -20.87 -24.73
C LEU A 129 -17.71 -21.73 -25.90
N THR A 130 -17.96 -21.12 -27.05
CA THR A 130 -18.44 -21.79 -28.27
C THR A 130 -17.42 -22.80 -28.82
N ASP A 131 -16.12 -22.50 -28.71
CA ASP A 131 -15.03 -23.35 -29.21
C ASP A 131 -14.53 -24.42 -28.20
N SER A 132 -15.16 -24.54 -27.02
CA SER A 132 -14.58 -25.34 -25.93
C SER A 132 -14.77 -26.86 -26.09
N ASN A 133 -13.81 -27.51 -26.76
CA ASN A 133 -13.50 -28.92 -26.57
C ASN A 133 -13.08 -29.14 -25.08
N PRO A 134 -13.74 -30.04 -24.32
CA PRO A 134 -13.63 -30.09 -22.86
C PRO A 134 -12.27 -30.55 -22.31
N GLU A 135 -11.38 -31.11 -23.13
CA GLU A 135 -10.18 -31.83 -22.69
C GLU A 135 -8.88 -31.00 -22.64
N SER A 136 -8.79 -29.81 -23.27
CA SER A 136 -7.49 -29.15 -23.51
C SER A 136 -7.03 -28.12 -22.46
N HIS A 137 -7.89 -27.71 -21.51
CA HIS A 137 -7.60 -26.59 -20.59
C HIS A 137 -7.74 -26.93 -19.10
N ALA A 138 -7.83 -28.21 -18.75
CA ALA A 138 -7.67 -28.68 -17.37
C ALA A 138 -6.19 -28.79 -16.94
N SER A 139 -5.27 -28.23 -17.74
CA SER A 139 -3.87 -28.10 -17.34
C SER A 139 -3.78 -27.10 -16.19
N SER A 140 -3.66 -27.67 -14.98
CA SER A 140 -3.23 -27.04 -13.73
C SER A 140 -2.54 -25.70 -13.97
N ILE A 141 -3.11 -24.62 -13.42
CA ILE A 141 -2.66 -23.23 -13.56
C ILE A 141 -1.24 -23.12 -12.98
N LYS A 142 -0.23 -23.49 -13.75
CA LYS A 142 1.17 -23.33 -13.39
C LYS A 142 1.51 -21.86 -13.57
N SER A 143 1.61 -21.17 -12.45
CA SER A 143 1.95 -19.75 -12.39
C SER A 143 3.43 -19.56 -12.72
N VAL A 144 3.76 -19.27 -13.98
CA VAL A 144 5.11 -18.86 -14.37
C VAL A 144 5.16 -17.34 -14.39
N TRP A 145 6.05 -16.76 -13.59
CA TRP A 145 6.30 -15.33 -13.58
C TRP A 145 7.18 -14.95 -14.77
N HIS A 146 6.74 -14.00 -15.59
CA HIS A 146 7.52 -13.46 -16.70
C HIS A 146 8.25 -12.19 -16.25
N ASP A 147 9.46 -11.95 -16.76
CA ASP A 147 10.26 -10.76 -16.44
C ASP A 147 9.72 -9.48 -17.10
N ASN A 148 9.18 -9.59 -18.33
CA ASN A 148 8.55 -8.47 -19.03
C ASN A 148 7.17 -8.12 -18.46
N ALA A 149 6.88 -6.82 -18.36
CA ALA A 149 5.61 -6.32 -17.85
C ALA A 149 4.41 -6.70 -18.74
N ASP A 150 4.55 -6.59 -20.06
CA ASP A 150 3.48 -6.91 -21.01
C ASP A 150 3.12 -8.40 -20.98
N ASP A 151 4.11 -9.27 -20.93
CA ASP A 151 3.91 -10.73 -20.87
C ASP A 151 3.25 -11.13 -19.55
N ARG A 152 3.60 -10.46 -18.45
CA ARG A 152 2.96 -10.65 -17.15
C ARG A 152 1.51 -10.16 -17.15
N GLN A 153 1.21 -9.03 -17.77
CA GLN A 153 -0.17 -8.55 -17.87
C GLN A 153 -1.01 -9.55 -18.68
N LYS A 154 -0.50 -10.03 -19.81
CA LYS A 154 -1.16 -11.05 -20.64
C LYS A 154 -1.40 -12.35 -19.87
N SER A 155 -0.39 -12.84 -19.14
CA SER A 155 -0.53 -14.08 -18.36
C SER A 155 -1.57 -13.97 -17.24
N LEU A 156 -1.65 -12.80 -16.58
CA LEU A 156 -2.68 -12.53 -15.57
C LEU A 156 -4.09 -12.43 -16.18
N GLN A 157 -4.23 -11.80 -17.35
CA GLN A 157 -5.50 -11.73 -18.07
C GLN A 157 -5.98 -13.12 -18.50
N GLU A 158 -5.08 -13.94 -19.05
CA GLU A 158 -5.38 -15.31 -19.48
C GLU A 158 -5.82 -16.17 -18.28
N ARG A 159 -5.13 -16.05 -17.13
CA ARG A 159 -5.50 -16.75 -15.89
C ARG A 159 -6.87 -16.34 -15.37
N LYS A 160 -7.19 -15.04 -15.43
CA LYS A 160 -8.53 -14.52 -15.05
C LYS A 160 -9.61 -15.11 -15.96
N ALA A 161 -9.38 -15.13 -17.27
CA ALA A 161 -10.30 -15.72 -18.24
C ALA A 161 -10.55 -17.21 -17.96
N GLN A 162 -9.48 -17.98 -17.73
CA GLN A 162 -9.58 -19.41 -17.40
C GLN A 162 -10.37 -19.66 -16.11
N MET A 163 -10.12 -18.87 -15.07
CA MET A 163 -10.85 -18.97 -13.79
C MET A 163 -12.35 -18.72 -13.98
N ILE A 164 -12.72 -17.72 -14.78
CA ILE A 164 -14.13 -17.40 -15.08
C ILE A 164 -14.80 -18.56 -15.82
N LEU A 165 -14.13 -19.15 -16.81
CA LEU A 165 -14.64 -20.30 -17.55
C LEU A 165 -14.79 -21.54 -16.66
N GLN A 166 -13.82 -21.80 -15.78
CA GLN A 166 -13.90 -22.91 -14.82
C GLN A 166 -15.06 -22.70 -13.84
N ALA A 167 -15.21 -21.50 -13.28
CA ALA A 167 -16.32 -21.19 -12.39
C ALA A 167 -17.68 -21.41 -13.05
N ARG A 168 -17.84 -21.03 -14.33
CA ARG A 168 -19.05 -21.32 -15.12
C ARG A 168 -19.36 -22.81 -15.21
N ARG A 169 -18.32 -23.65 -15.39
CA ARG A 169 -18.47 -25.11 -15.43
C ARG A 169 -18.94 -25.69 -14.10
N TYR A 170 -18.49 -25.15 -12.96
CA TYR A 170 -18.88 -25.64 -11.63
C TYR A 170 -20.29 -25.23 -11.19
N VAL A 171 -20.84 -24.16 -11.75
CA VAL A 171 -22.18 -23.63 -11.37
C VAL A 171 -23.32 -24.39 -12.06
N THR A 172 -23.02 -25.22 -13.07
CA THR A 172 -24.01 -26.05 -13.77
C THR A 172 -23.92 -27.49 -13.26
#